data_AF-A0A6V7LWH0-F1
#
_entry.id   AF-A0A6V7LWH0-F1
#
_cell.length_a   1.000
_cell.length_b   1.000
_cell.length_c   1.000
_cell.angle_alpha   90.00
_cell.angle_beta   90.00
_cell.angle_gamma   90.00
#
_symmetry.space_group_name_H-M   'P 1'
#
loop_
_entity.id
_entity.type
_entity.pdbx_description
1 polymer ?
#
loop_
_entity_poly.entity_id
_entity_poly.type
_entity_poly.pdbx_seq_one_letter_code
_entity_poly.pdbx_strand_id
1 'polypeptide(L)'
;MGSVKRIENIDNIKAFGQNLLVIVGTVKKCEKQLLSSVRRENLALYLHQLSCSFAMLVATVQLQRQHHLPIHIAKEYVCQRISLCLTMIIGIYQAECNHLMDGTHSYNDNHNSCYKKDVLEVDFIHKIDIVLNIVSYLNEMSNDEELLNQQCHKLWECVEDVLSHAMVIAQVSDVDNFKAISGGCQSIIEEFHNLKEEIGAGFHMHKSLLIDTFSDALYRLEKKVNICVLSLVLEVFSQPFVTLKKLVRMCTNYTSIETRMKEDLDDPVEKFDQNVDKIMQIGLYAIGSSNDIN
;
A
#
# COMPACT_ATOMS: atom_id res chain seq x y z
N MET A 1 34.98 6.83 -6.32
CA MET A 1 35.70 6.87 -5.01
C MET A 1 35.68 8.24 -4.30
N GLY A 2 35.46 9.38 -4.97
CA GLY A 2 35.45 10.71 -4.32
C GLY A 2 34.15 11.10 -3.58
N SER A 3 32.99 10.55 -3.96
CA SER A 3 31.70 10.86 -3.32
C SER A 3 31.52 10.18 -1.95
N VAL A 4 31.97 8.92 -1.83
CA VAL A 4 31.85 8.09 -0.62
C VAL A 4 32.57 8.72 0.57
N LYS A 5 33.76 9.30 0.34
CA LYS A 5 34.55 10.00 1.37
C LYS A 5 33.90 11.31 1.87
N ARG A 6 33.01 11.94 1.09
CA ARG A 6 32.35 13.21 1.48
C ARG A 6 31.24 13.00 2.50
N ILE A 7 30.50 11.90 2.39
CA ILE A 7 29.44 11.51 3.35
C ILE A 7 30.06 11.10 4.70
N GLU A 8 31.35 10.72 4.70
CA GLU A 8 32.08 10.26 5.89
C GLU A 8 32.75 11.40 6.67
N ASN A 9 32.66 12.65 6.22
CA ASN A 9 33.22 13.79 6.92
C ASN A 9 32.21 14.35 7.96
N ILE A 10 32.59 14.38 9.25
CA ILE A 10 31.76 14.94 10.34
C ILE A 10 31.38 16.38 10.04
N ASP A 11 32.30 17.17 9.48
CA ASP A 11 32.07 18.58 9.25
C ASP A 11 30.99 18.79 8.19
N ASN A 12 30.95 17.91 7.18
CA ASN A 12 29.89 17.90 6.17
C ASN A 12 28.54 17.51 6.77
N ILE A 13 28.50 16.51 7.65
CA ILE A 13 27.25 16.08 8.33
C ILE A 13 26.76 17.17 9.27
N LYS A 14 27.67 17.83 9.99
CA LYS A 14 27.36 18.93 10.90
C LYS A 14 26.81 20.14 10.13
N ALA A 15 27.47 20.52 9.04
CA ALA A 15 27.01 21.58 8.15
C ALA A 15 25.63 21.23 7.54
N PHE A 16 25.45 19.99 7.10
CA PHE A 16 24.16 19.52 6.58
C PHE A 16 23.06 19.58 7.64
N GLY A 17 23.34 19.14 8.88
CA GLY A 17 22.40 19.23 9.99
C GLY A 17 22.00 20.67 10.34
N GLN A 18 22.94 21.60 10.29
CA GLN A 18 22.66 23.03 10.48
C GLN A 18 21.74 23.58 9.38
N ASN A 19 22.01 23.24 8.12
CA ASN A 19 21.15 23.63 7.00
C ASN A 19 19.74 23.02 7.12
N LEU A 20 19.66 21.75 7.53
CA LEU A 20 18.39 21.06 7.74
C LEU A 20 17.56 21.71 8.85
N LEU A 21 18.20 22.14 9.94
CA LEU A 21 17.53 22.91 11.00
C LEU A 21 16.95 24.23 10.49
N VAL A 22 17.69 24.96 9.65
CA VAL A 22 17.21 26.20 9.02
C VAL A 22 16.01 25.91 8.12
N ILE A 23 16.08 24.87 7.29
CA ILE A 23 14.99 24.44 6.41
C ILE A 23 13.76 24.07 7.24
N VAL A 24 13.88 23.15 8.19
CA VAL A 24 12.77 22.70 9.06
C VAL A 24 12.15 23.89 9.81
N GLY A 25 12.99 24.77 10.36
CA GLY A 25 12.53 25.98 11.05
C GLY A 25 11.77 26.96 10.15
N THR A 26 12.15 27.05 8.88
CA THR A 26 11.48 27.91 7.88
C THR A 26 10.17 27.29 7.44
N VAL A 27 10.20 26.01 7.09
CA VAL A 27 9.04 25.23 6.65
C VAL A 27 7.95 25.19 7.72
N LYS A 28 8.30 25.01 9.01
CA LYS A 28 7.33 25.08 10.12
C LYS A 28 6.68 26.45 10.29
N LYS A 29 7.36 27.54 9.94
CA LYS A 29 6.76 28.89 9.97
C LYS A 29 5.76 29.07 8.83
N CYS A 30 6.06 28.51 7.67
CA CYS A 30 5.21 28.53 6.48
C CYS A 30 4.06 27.52 6.54
N GLU A 31 4.10 26.53 7.44
CA GLU A 31 3.04 25.54 7.63
C GLU A 31 1.65 26.16 7.84
N LYS A 32 1.57 27.28 8.57
CA LYS A 32 0.31 28.01 8.81
C LYS A 32 -0.27 28.65 7.55
N GLN A 33 0.51 28.74 6.47
CA GLN A 33 0.10 29.34 5.20
C GLN A 33 -0.54 28.31 4.26
N LEU A 34 -0.45 27.01 4.57
CA LEU A 34 -1.08 25.96 3.80
C LEU A 34 -2.59 25.91 4.10
N LEU A 35 -3.42 25.95 3.05
CA LEU A 35 -4.88 25.96 3.18
C LEU A 35 -5.46 24.57 3.51
N SER A 36 -4.87 23.51 2.96
CA SER A 36 -5.36 22.13 3.11
C SER A 36 -4.85 21.48 4.42
N SER A 37 -5.74 20.89 5.22
CA SER A 37 -5.38 20.09 6.41
C SER A 37 -4.50 18.91 6.04
N VAL A 38 -4.85 18.19 4.98
CA VAL A 38 -4.11 17.03 4.45
C VAL A 38 -2.68 17.41 4.06
N ARG A 39 -2.50 18.57 3.40
CA ARG A 39 -1.15 19.06 3.05
C ARG A 39 -0.32 19.39 4.30
N ARG A 40 -0.94 19.92 5.35
CA ARG A 40 -0.27 20.18 6.63
C ARG A 40 0.13 18.89 7.34
N GLU A 41 -0.73 17.88 7.34
CA GLU A 41 -0.43 16.56 7.91
C GLU A 41 0.71 15.86 7.15
N ASN A 42 0.64 15.86 5.81
CA ASN A 42 1.72 15.35 4.96
C ASN A 42 3.03 16.11 5.20
N LEU A 43 2.98 17.44 5.34
CA LEU A 43 4.16 18.23 5.66
C LEU A 43 4.76 17.83 7.02
N ALA A 44 3.92 17.69 8.05
CA ALA A 44 4.34 17.25 9.37
C ALA A 44 4.99 15.85 9.32
N LEU A 45 4.41 14.92 8.54
CA LEU A 45 4.95 13.58 8.31
C LEU A 45 6.36 13.66 7.69
N TYR A 46 6.54 14.39 6.58
CA TYR A 46 7.84 14.48 5.91
C TYR A 46 8.89 15.21 6.75
N LEU A 47 8.51 16.23 7.53
CA LEU A 47 9.41 16.89 8.47
C LEU A 47 9.88 15.95 9.59
N HIS A 48 8.96 15.12 10.11
CA HIS A 48 9.31 14.11 11.10
C HIS A 48 10.24 13.05 10.52
N GLN A 49 9.90 12.48 9.35
CA GLN A 49 10.73 11.50 8.66
C GLN A 49 12.12 12.04 8.30
N LEU A 50 12.22 13.31 7.88
CA LEU A 50 13.48 13.98 7.61
C LEU A 50 14.35 14.05 8.87
N SER A 51 13.75 14.35 10.02
CA SER A 51 14.45 14.41 11.31
C SER A 51 14.94 13.03 11.75
N CYS A 52 14.09 12.01 11.65
CA CYS A 52 14.46 10.61 11.95
C CYS A 52 15.56 10.10 11.03
N SER A 53 15.44 10.35 9.72
CA SER A 53 16.43 9.91 8.73
C SER A 53 17.79 10.59 8.96
N PHE A 54 17.81 11.88 9.31
CA PHE A 54 19.06 12.55 9.67
C PHE A 54 19.69 11.94 10.93
N ALA A 55 18.91 11.61 11.96
CA ALA A 55 19.42 10.92 13.14
C ALA A 55 20.02 9.54 12.79
N MET A 56 19.39 8.78 11.89
CA MET A 56 19.94 7.53 11.36
C MET A 56 21.24 7.73 10.59
N LEU A 57 21.36 8.81 9.80
CA LEU A 57 22.60 9.13 9.08
C LEU A 57 23.77 9.38 10.04
N VAL A 58 23.52 10.15 11.11
CA VAL A 58 24.52 10.40 12.16
C VAL A 58 24.94 9.09 12.82
N ALA A 59 23.97 8.25 13.21
CA ALA A 59 24.24 6.97 13.86
C ALA A 59 25.04 6.00 12.97
N THR A 60 24.66 5.85 11.69
CA THR A 60 25.36 4.97 10.75
C THR A 60 26.79 5.42 10.49
N VAL A 61 27.05 6.73 10.39
CA VAL A 61 28.41 7.25 10.21
C VAL A 61 29.25 7.08 11.49
N GLN A 62 28.67 7.27 12.67
CA GLN A 62 29.34 7.00 13.94
C GLN A 62 29.73 5.52 14.07
N LEU A 63 28.81 4.60 13.79
CA LEU A 63 29.07 3.15 13.81
C LEU A 63 30.15 2.73 12.82
N GLN A 64 30.10 3.25 11.59
CA GLN A 64 31.15 2.99 10.60
C GLN A 64 32.53 3.44 11.10
N ARG A 65 32.63 4.59 11.78
CA ARG A 65 33.92 5.04 12.35
C ARG A 65 34.38 4.18 13.53
N GLN A 66 33.46 3.83 14.42
CA GLN A 66 33.79 3.04 15.60
C GLN A 66 34.29 1.65 15.22
N HIS A 67 33.66 1.02 14.23
CA HIS A 67 33.93 -0.37 13.87
C HIS A 67 34.77 -0.54 12.60
N HIS A 68 35.12 0.54 11.90
CA HIS A 68 35.85 0.52 10.62
C HIS A 68 35.19 -0.37 9.54
N LEU A 69 33.86 -0.52 9.60
CA LEU A 69 33.08 -1.36 8.69
C LEU A 69 32.46 -0.54 7.55
N PRO A 70 32.52 -0.99 6.29
CA PRO A 70 31.91 -0.29 5.16
C PRO A 70 30.37 -0.44 5.16
N ILE A 71 29.66 0.49 5.78
CA ILE A 71 28.18 0.50 5.84
C ILE A 71 27.61 1.36 4.68
N HIS A 72 27.99 1.04 3.43
CA HIS A 72 27.63 1.88 2.29
C HIS A 72 26.14 1.83 1.94
N ILE A 73 25.55 0.63 1.92
CA ILE A 73 24.16 0.41 1.50
C ILE A 73 23.18 1.12 2.44
N ALA A 74 23.36 1.00 3.75
CA ALA A 74 22.48 1.68 4.71
C ALA A 74 22.60 3.21 4.62
N LYS A 75 23.81 3.75 4.42
CA LYS A 75 23.99 5.20 4.21
C LYS A 75 23.29 5.67 2.94
N GLU A 76 23.42 4.93 1.86
CA GLU A 76 22.75 5.24 0.59
C GLU A 76 21.23 5.27 0.76
N TYR A 77 20.65 4.24 1.39
CA TYR A 77 19.23 4.20 1.73
C TYR A 77 18.79 5.43 2.53
N VAL A 78 19.52 5.78 3.61
CA VAL A 78 19.19 6.94 4.44
C VAL A 78 19.28 8.25 3.64
N CYS A 79 20.29 8.42 2.79
CA CYS A 79 20.43 9.59 1.92
C CYS A 79 19.27 9.68 0.91
N GLN A 80 18.86 8.56 0.32
CA GLN A 80 17.70 8.50 -0.58
C GLN A 80 16.41 8.89 0.16
N ARG A 81 16.20 8.41 1.40
CA ARG A 81 15.05 8.80 2.24
C ARG A 81 15.03 10.30 2.55
N ILE A 82 16.18 10.88 2.89
CA ILE A 82 16.31 12.34 3.10
C ILE A 82 15.96 13.09 1.82
N SER A 83 16.50 12.67 0.68
CA SER A 83 16.21 13.29 -0.62
C SER A 83 14.71 13.23 -0.95
N LEU A 84 14.09 12.06 -0.75
CA LEU A 84 12.66 11.87 -0.97
C LEU A 84 11.85 12.84 -0.11
N CYS A 85 12.14 12.93 1.20
CA CYS A 85 11.43 13.85 2.09
C CYS A 85 11.53 15.30 1.60
N LEU A 86 12.72 15.74 1.18
CA LEU A 86 12.92 17.10 0.65
C LEU A 86 12.14 17.31 -0.66
N THR A 87 12.15 16.35 -1.58
CA THR A 87 11.37 16.40 -2.81
C THR A 87 9.86 16.49 -2.53
N MET A 88 9.34 15.70 -1.58
CA MET A 88 7.93 15.75 -1.22
C MET A 88 7.55 17.08 -0.55
N ILE A 89 8.40 17.63 0.32
CA ILE A 89 8.19 18.96 0.91
C ILE A 89 8.12 20.03 -0.18
N ILE A 90 9.06 20.02 -1.14
CA ILE A 90 9.06 20.95 -2.27
C ILE A 90 7.77 20.81 -3.09
N GLY A 91 7.35 19.57 -3.37
CA GLY A 91 6.12 19.27 -4.10
C GLY A 91 4.87 19.84 -3.44
N ILE A 92 4.77 19.77 -2.11
CA ILE A 92 3.63 20.35 -1.36
C ILE A 92 3.55 21.87 -1.58
N TYR A 93 4.68 22.58 -1.47
CA TYR A 93 4.68 24.04 -1.67
C TYR A 93 4.48 24.45 -3.13
N GLN A 94 5.00 23.69 -4.09
CA GLN A 94 4.74 23.91 -5.51
C GLN A 94 3.26 23.75 -5.84
N ALA A 95 2.61 22.72 -5.29
CA ALA A 95 1.17 22.50 -5.41
C ALA A 95 0.34 23.65 -4.81
N GLU A 96 0.78 24.24 -3.70
CA GLU A 96 0.13 25.40 -3.10
C GLU A 96 0.27 26.65 -3.97
N CYS A 97 1.47 26.92 -4.49
CA CYS A 97 1.72 28.05 -5.38
C CYS A 97 0.92 27.96 -6.69
N ASN A 98 0.80 26.77 -7.28
CA ASN A 98 0.02 26.57 -8.51
C ASN A 98 -1.48 26.81 -8.26
N HIS A 99 -2.01 26.37 -7.12
CA HIS A 99 -3.40 26.61 -6.73
C HIS A 99 -3.72 28.11 -6.54
N LEU A 100 -2.74 28.90 -6.08
CA LEU A 100 -2.90 30.36 -5.92
C LEU A 100 -2.87 31.12 -7.26
N MET A 101 -2.23 30.57 -8.29
CA MET A 101 -2.11 31.20 -9.62
C MET A 101 -3.26 30.87 -10.55
N ASP A 102 -3.89 29.69 -10.42
CA ASP A 102 -4.92 29.24 -11.36
C ASP A 102 -6.31 29.86 -11.15
N GLY A 103 -6.51 30.72 -10.13
CA GLY A 103 -7.68 31.59 -9.96
C GLY A 103 -9.07 30.90 -9.93
N THR A 104 -9.11 29.59 -10.07
CA THR A 104 -10.30 28.77 -10.12
C THR A 104 -10.50 28.19 -8.73
N HIS A 105 -11.60 28.56 -8.08
CA HIS A 105 -12.14 27.91 -6.91
C HIS A 105 -12.60 26.48 -7.24
N SER A 106 -11.70 25.64 -7.74
CA SER A 106 -11.90 24.22 -7.81
C SER A 106 -11.42 23.65 -6.48
N TYR A 107 -12.35 23.41 -5.57
CA TYR A 107 -12.16 22.64 -4.33
C TYR A 107 -11.78 21.17 -4.61
N ASN A 108 -11.30 20.82 -5.80
CA ASN A 108 -10.71 19.52 -6.07
C ASN A 108 -9.21 19.60 -5.83
N ASP A 109 -8.86 19.30 -4.58
CA ASP A 109 -7.52 19.01 -4.09
C ASP A 109 -6.95 17.79 -4.87
N ASN A 110 -6.56 18.01 -6.13
CA ASN A 110 -6.13 16.97 -7.07
C ASN A 110 -4.73 16.39 -6.76
N HIS A 111 -4.07 16.83 -5.67
CA HIS A 111 -2.93 16.11 -5.10
C HIS A 111 -3.34 15.06 -4.05
N ASN A 112 -4.59 15.13 -3.57
CA ASN A 112 -5.25 14.02 -2.91
C ASN A 112 -5.65 12.92 -3.92
N SER A 113 -5.57 13.19 -5.23
CA SER A 113 -5.78 12.19 -6.28
C SER A 113 -4.79 11.05 -6.20
N CYS A 114 -3.50 11.26 -5.88
CA CYS A 114 -2.56 10.14 -5.79
C CYS A 114 -2.92 9.21 -4.63
N TYR A 115 -3.05 9.74 -3.41
CA TYR A 115 -3.41 8.91 -2.24
C TYR A 115 -4.84 8.37 -2.30
N LYS A 116 -5.83 9.14 -2.77
CA LYS A 116 -7.19 8.62 -2.96
C LYS A 116 -7.29 7.64 -4.12
N LYS A 117 -6.53 7.81 -5.20
CA LYS A 117 -6.48 6.84 -6.30
C LYS A 117 -5.78 5.56 -5.83
N ASP A 118 -4.67 5.66 -5.10
CA ASP A 118 -3.96 4.52 -4.54
C ASP A 118 -4.81 3.79 -3.47
N VAL A 119 -5.62 4.51 -2.68
CA VAL A 119 -6.53 3.92 -1.69
C VAL A 119 -7.80 3.32 -2.34
N LEU A 120 -8.40 4.00 -3.32
CA LEU A 120 -9.53 3.48 -4.11
C LEU A 120 -9.11 2.31 -5.00
N GLU A 121 -7.86 2.29 -5.46
CA GLU A 121 -7.27 1.13 -6.14
C GLU A 121 -7.23 -0.07 -5.21
N VAL A 122 -7.17 0.11 -3.89
CA VAL A 122 -6.98 -0.95 -2.88
C VAL A 122 -8.26 -1.27 -2.09
N ASP A 123 -9.33 -0.51 -2.27
CA ASP A 123 -10.60 -0.71 -1.57
C ASP A 123 -11.39 -1.90 -2.15
N PHE A 124 -11.18 -3.07 -1.55
CA PHE A 124 -11.86 -4.31 -1.91
C PHE A 124 -13.39 -4.22 -1.73
N ILE A 125 -13.87 -3.56 -0.68
CA ILE A 125 -15.30 -3.47 -0.38
C ILE A 125 -15.98 -2.59 -1.42
N HIS A 126 -15.41 -1.41 -1.71
CA HIS A 126 -15.93 -0.54 -2.75
C HIS A 126 -15.97 -1.21 -4.12
N LYS A 127 -14.96 -2.03 -4.46
CA LYS A 127 -14.96 -2.81 -5.70
C LYS A 127 -16.10 -3.84 -5.75
N ILE A 128 -16.36 -4.55 -4.64
CA ILE A 128 -17.52 -5.44 -4.53
C ILE A 128 -18.82 -4.66 -4.73
N ASP A 129 -18.97 -3.50 -4.08
CA ASP A 129 -20.15 -2.65 -4.21
C ASP A 129 -20.36 -2.17 -5.66
N ILE A 130 -19.29 -1.80 -6.38
CA ILE A 130 -19.37 -1.45 -7.80
C ILE A 130 -19.91 -2.62 -8.61
N VAL A 131 -19.38 -3.82 -8.40
CA VAL A 131 -19.83 -5.03 -9.11
C VAL A 131 -21.31 -5.31 -8.80
N LEU A 132 -21.70 -5.27 -7.53
CA LEU A 132 -23.09 -5.50 -7.12
C LEU A 132 -24.06 -4.45 -7.70
N ASN A 133 -23.63 -3.19 -7.79
CA ASN A 133 -24.42 -2.12 -8.41
C ASN A 133 -24.62 -2.37 -9.92
N ILE A 134 -23.57 -2.81 -10.64
CA ILE A 134 -23.68 -3.17 -12.06
C ILE A 134 -24.63 -4.36 -12.24
N VAL A 135 -24.52 -5.38 -11.37
CA VAL A 135 -25.38 -6.57 -11.39
C VAL A 135 -26.85 -6.22 -11.12
N SER A 136 -27.11 -5.34 -10.15
CA SER A 136 -28.46 -4.83 -9.88
C SER A 136 -29.02 -4.07 -11.09
N TYR A 137 -28.20 -3.21 -11.71
CA TYR A 137 -28.58 -2.49 -12.93
C TYR A 137 -28.91 -3.45 -14.07
N LEU A 138 -28.09 -4.48 -14.28
CA LEU A 138 -28.36 -5.54 -15.26
C LEU A 138 -29.72 -6.18 -15.05
N ASN A 139 -30.15 -6.39 -13.80
CA ASN A 139 -31.46 -6.98 -13.50
C ASN A 139 -32.62 -6.11 -14.01
N GLU A 140 -32.53 -4.81 -13.78
CA GLU A 140 -33.58 -3.81 -14.11
C GLU A 140 -33.64 -3.42 -15.60
N MET A 141 -32.58 -3.69 -16.36
CA MET A 141 -32.50 -3.30 -17.78
C MET A 141 -33.47 -4.08 -18.69
N SER A 142 -34.00 -3.36 -19.68
CA SER A 142 -34.70 -3.91 -20.85
C SER A 142 -33.80 -4.81 -21.69
N ASN A 143 -34.39 -5.72 -22.48
CA ASN A 143 -33.69 -6.69 -23.34
C ASN A 143 -32.96 -6.08 -24.57
N ASP A 144 -32.36 -4.90 -24.41
CA ASP A 144 -31.48 -4.30 -25.42
C ASP A 144 -30.12 -5.01 -25.42
N GLU A 145 -29.92 -5.87 -26.41
CA GLU A 145 -28.76 -6.76 -26.53
C GLU A 145 -27.42 -6.01 -26.62
N GLU A 146 -27.37 -4.85 -27.29
CA GLU A 146 -26.12 -4.09 -27.45
C GLU A 146 -25.71 -3.47 -26.10
N LEU A 147 -26.67 -2.88 -25.40
CA LEU A 147 -26.45 -2.28 -24.10
C LEU A 147 -26.09 -3.32 -23.02
N LEU A 148 -26.73 -4.50 -23.06
CA LEU A 148 -26.44 -5.61 -22.15
C LEU A 148 -25.03 -6.18 -22.35
N ASN A 149 -24.58 -6.31 -23.60
CA ASN A 149 -23.22 -6.75 -23.89
C ASN A 149 -22.16 -5.74 -23.41
N GLN A 150 -22.41 -4.44 -23.56
CA GLN A 150 -21.52 -3.40 -23.02
C GLN A 150 -21.42 -3.45 -21.49
N GLN A 151 -22.55 -3.62 -20.79
CA GLN A 151 -22.54 -3.75 -19.33
C GLN A 151 -21.88 -5.07 -18.88
N CYS A 152 -22.05 -6.17 -19.63
CA CYS A 152 -21.37 -7.43 -19.35
C CYS A 152 -19.85 -7.31 -19.46
N HIS A 153 -19.34 -6.55 -20.43
CA HIS A 153 -17.91 -6.27 -20.56
C HIS A 153 -17.40 -5.47 -19.35
N LYS A 154 -18.10 -4.39 -19.00
CA LYS A 154 -17.76 -3.56 -17.83
C LYS A 154 -17.81 -4.36 -16.52
N LEU A 155 -18.80 -5.25 -16.39
CA LEU A 155 -18.91 -6.16 -15.26
C LEU A 155 -17.66 -7.03 -15.12
N TRP A 156 -17.17 -7.61 -16.23
CA TRP A 156 -15.97 -8.44 -16.20
C TRP A 156 -14.73 -7.68 -15.73
N GLU A 157 -14.49 -6.48 -16.24
CA GLU A 157 -13.36 -5.64 -15.81
C GLU A 157 -13.39 -5.39 -14.28
N CYS A 158 -14.58 -5.08 -13.74
CA CYS A 158 -14.74 -4.90 -12.29
C CYS A 158 -14.59 -6.22 -11.50
N VAL A 159 -14.99 -7.35 -12.07
CA VAL A 159 -14.80 -8.67 -11.47
C VAL A 159 -13.33 -9.01 -11.40
N GLU A 160 -12.57 -8.86 -12.50
CA GLU A 160 -11.12 -9.09 -12.51
C GLU A 160 -10.40 -8.29 -11.42
N ASP A 161 -10.81 -7.04 -11.23
CA ASP A 161 -10.34 -6.18 -10.14
C ASP A 161 -10.62 -6.76 -8.75
N VAL A 162 -11.84 -7.22 -8.49
CA VAL A 162 -12.20 -7.88 -7.22
C VAL A 162 -11.37 -9.14 -6.99
N LEU A 163 -11.23 -9.98 -8.02
CA LEU A 163 -10.48 -11.23 -7.95
C LEU A 163 -8.99 -10.98 -7.68
N SER A 164 -8.41 -9.97 -8.33
CA SER A 164 -7.02 -9.56 -8.13
C SER A 164 -6.77 -9.19 -6.65
N HIS A 165 -7.62 -8.34 -6.07
CA HIS A 165 -7.50 -7.94 -4.67
C HIS A 165 -7.66 -9.10 -3.69
N ALA A 166 -8.65 -9.96 -3.92
CA ALA A 166 -8.83 -11.16 -3.11
C ALA A 166 -7.58 -12.06 -3.15
N MET A 167 -6.96 -12.20 -4.33
CA MET A 167 -5.76 -13.02 -4.51
C MET A 167 -4.52 -12.45 -3.83
N VAL A 168 -4.35 -11.13 -3.81
CA VAL A 168 -3.25 -10.49 -3.07
C VAL A 168 -3.32 -10.83 -1.57
N ILE A 169 -4.53 -10.84 -0.99
CA ILE A 169 -4.75 -11.25 0.41
C ILE A 169 -4.52 -12.76 0.59
N ALA A 170 -5.02 -13.57 -0.36
CA ALA A 170 -4.83 -15.01 -0.32
C ALA A 170 -3.35 -15.41 -0.32
N GLN A 171 -2.52 -14.74 -1.14
CA GLN A 171 -1.10 -15.07 -1.30
C GLN A 171 -0.27 -14.89 -0.02
N VAL A 172 -0.69 -13.98 0.87
CA VAL A 172 -0.01 -13.77 2.16
C VAL A 172 -0.64 -14.58 3.30
N SER A 173 -1.68 -15.36 3.03
CA SER A 173 -2.41 -16.16 4.01
C SER A 173 -1.88 -17.59 4.15
N ASP A 174 -2.37 -18.32 5.14
CA ASP A 174 -2.10 -19.75 5.24
C ASP A 174 -2.75 -20.55 4.09
N VAL A 175 -2.33 -21.81 3.95
CA VAL A 175 -2.74 -22.68 2.85
C VAL A 175 -4.26 -22.91 2.81
N ASP A 176 -4.94 -22.93 3.95
CA ASP A 176 -6.37 -23.21 4.01
C ASP A 176 -7.17 -21.97 3.58
N ASN A 177 -6.75 -20.78 4.05
CA ASN A 177 -7.30 -19.51 3.62
C ASN A 177 -7.05 -19.25 2.12
N PHE A 178 -5.85 -19.56 1.62
CA PHE A 178 -5.52 -19.46 0.19
C PHE A 178 -6.47 -20.32 -0.66
N LYS A 179 -6.68 -21.59 -0.29
CA LYS A 179 -7.61 -22.50 -0.98
C LYS A 179 -9.05 -22.02 -0.91
N ALA A 180 -9.48 -21.49 0.23
CA ALA A 180 -10.85 -21.01 0.41
C ALA A 180 -11.15 -19.81 -0.51
N ILE A 181 -10.23 -18.84 -0.58
CA ILE A 181 -10.35 -17.65 -1.42
C ILE A 181 -10.25 -18.00 -2.89
N SER A 182 -9.20 -18.72 -3.31
CA SER A 182 -9.03 -19.15 -4.72
C SER A 182 -10.22 -19.95 -5.24
N GLY A 183 -10.78 -20.86 -4.43
CA GLY A 183 -12.02 -21.56 -4.80
C GLY A 183 -13.25 -20.64 -4.87
N GLY A 184 -13.29 -19.57 -4.08
CA GLY A 184 -14.30 -18.51 -4.21
C GLY A 184 -14.16 -17.72 -5.52
N CYS A 185 -12.93 -17.35 -5.89
CA CYS A 185 -12.63 -16.70 -7.16
C CYS A 185 -13.07 -17.56 -8.35
N GLN A 186 -12.75 -18.87 -8.32
CA GLN A 186 -13.16 -19.81 -9.36
C GLN A 186 -14.69 -19.89 -9.50
N SER A 187 -15.41 -19.95 -8.39
CA SER A 187 -16.88 -19.97 -8.39
C SER A 187 -17.46 -18.70 -9.03
N ILE A 188 -16.90 -17.52 -8.75
CA ILE A 188 -17.37 -16.26 -9.37
C ILE A 188 -17.13 -16.25 -10.88
N ILE A 189 -15.98 -16.76 -11.34
CA ILE A 189 -15.68 -16.87 -12.77
C ILE A 189 -16.70 -17.78 -13.48
N GLU A 190 -17.04 -18.92 -12.87
CA GLU A 190 -18.04 -19.84 -13.40
C GLU A 190 -19.43 -19.21 -13.47
N GLU A 191 -19.89 -18.55 -12.39
CA GLU A 191 -21.18 -17.85 -12.37
C GLU A 191 -21.22 -16.69 -13.38
N PHE A 192 -20.12 -15.95 -13.56
CA PHE A 192 -20.02 -14.92 -14.58
C PHE A 192 -20.17 -15.50 -15.99
N HIS A 193 -19.51 -16.63 -16.28
CA HIS A 193 -19.64 -17.28 -17.58
C HIS A 193 -21.08 -17.73 -17.86
N ASN A 194 -21.75 -18.30 -16.86
CA ASN A 194 -23.17 -18.67 -16.96
C ASN A 194 -24.05 -17.44 -17.26
N LEU A 195 -23.82 -16.33 -16.56
CA LEU A 195 -24.54 -15.07 -16.79
C LEU A 195 -24.31 -14.52 -18.20
N LYS A 196 -23.06 -14.56 -18.68
CA LYS A 196 -22.68 -14.11 -20.02
C LYS A 196 -23.32 -14.95 -21.12
N GLU A 197 -23.38 -16.27 -20.95
CA GLU A 197 -24.05 -17.17 -21.90
C GLU A 197 -25.56 -16.89 -21.98
N GLU A 198 -26.22 -16.66 -20.84
CA GLU A 198 -27.65 -16.30 -20.79
C GLU A 198 -27.93 -14.94 -21.46
N ILE A 199 -27.04 -13.95 -21.28
CA ILE A 199 -27.11 -12.66 -21.98
C ILE A 199 -27.07 -12.87 -23.50
N GLY A 200 -26.11 -13.67 -23.98
CA GLY A 200 -25.94 -13.95 -25.41
C GLY A 200 -27.07 -14.80 -26.02
N ALA A 201 -27.81 -15.55 -25.21
CA ALA A 201 -28.95 -16.34 -25.65
C ALA A 201 -30.26 -15.54 -25.76
N GLY A 202 -30.26 -14.24 -25.44
CA GLY A 202 -31.44 -13.37 -25.56
C GLY A 202 -32.36 -13.38 -24.34
N PHE A 203 -31.84 -13.71 -23.16
CA PHE A 203 -32.50 -13.66 -21.85
C PHE A 203 -33.81 -14.46 -21.71
N HIS A 204 -33.72 -15.64 -21.09
CA HIS A 204 -34.87 -16.43 -20.66
C HIS A 204 -35.22 -16.19 -19.18
N MET A 205 -36.25 -16.90 -18.70
CA MET A 205 -36.86 -16.80 -17.36
C MET A 205 -35.90 -16.93 -16.16
N HIS A 206 -34.60 -17.15 -16.37
CA HIS A 206 -33.61 -17.46 -15.33
C HIS A 206 -32.64 -16.32 -15.03
N LYS A 207 -32.77 -15.17 -15.70
CA LYS A 207 -31.97 -13.94 -15.45
C LYS A 207 -31.82 -13.61 -13.96
N SER A 208 -32.94 -13.45 -13.25
CA SER A 208 -32.94 -13.08 -11.84
C SER A 208 -32.21 -14.11 -10.99
N LEU A 209 -32.36 -15.40 -11.30
CA LEU A 209 -31.71 -16.47 -10.55
C LEU A 209 -30.18 -16.44 -10.72
N LEU A 210 -29.68 -16.25 -11.95
CA LEU A 210 -28.24 -16.16 -12.22
C LEU A 210 -27.63 -14.90 -11.61
N ILE A 211 -28.37 -13.80 -11.60
CA ILE A 211 -27.98 -12.57 -10.91
C ILE A 211 -27.87 -12.83 -9.40
N ASP A 212 -28.88 -13.48 -8.80
CA ASP A 212 -28.88 -13.82 -7.38
C ASP A 212 -27.74 -14.78 -7.01
N THR A 213 -27.45 -15.81 -7.83
CA THR A 213 -26.33 -16.74 -7.58
C THR A 213 -24.98 -16.05 -7.71
N PHE A 214 -24.81 -15.18 -8.71
CA PHE A 214 -23.61 -14.39 -8.88
C PHE A 214 -23.37 -13.42 -7.71
N SER A 215 -24.41 -12.72 -7.27
CA SER A 215 -24.35 -11.86 -6.08
C SER A 215 -24.03 -12.65 -4.80
N ASP A 216 -24.63 -13.82 -4.59
CA ASP A 216 -24.32 -14.69 -3.44
C ASP A 216 -22.86 -15.17 -3.49
N ALA A 217 -22.32 -15.50 -4.67
CA ALA A 217 -20.92 -15.87 -4.84
C ALA A 217 -19.97 -14.73 -4.44
N LEU A 218 -20.29 -13.48 -4.79
CA LEU A 218 -19.54 -12.29 -4.37
C LEU A 218 -19.56 -12.09 -2.84
N TYR A 219 -20.74 -12.16 -2.21
CA TYR A 219 -20.84 -12.05 -0.75
C TYR A 219 -20.08 -13.16 -0.02
N ARG A 220 -20.10 -14.38 -0.56
CA ARG A 220 -19.32 -15.50 -0.01
C ARG A 220 -17.81 -15.26 -0.14
N LEU A 221 -17.35 -14.70 -1.25
CA LEU A 221 -15.94 -14.31 -1.41
C LEU A 221 -15.55 -13.24 -0.40
N GLU A 222 -16.35 -12.18 -0.30
CA GLU A 222 -16.13 -11.08 0.65
C GLU A 222 -16.02 -11.60 2.09
N LYS A 223 -16.95 -12.48 2.49
CA LYS A 223 -16.90 -13.13 3.81
C LYS A 223 -15.61 -13.92 4.04
N LYS A 224 -15.14 -14.68 3.05
CA LYS A 224 -13.88 -15.45 3.15
C LYS A 224 -12.68 -14.52 3.29
N VAL A 225 -12.63 -13.44 2.50
CA VAL A 225 -11.57 -12.42 2.59
C VAL A 225 -11.57 -11.77 3.96
N ASN A 226 -12.73 -11.36 4.48
CA ASN A 226 -12.88 -10.80 5.83
C ASN A 226 -12.35 -11.75 6.92
N ILE A 227 -12.71 -13.03 6.86
CA ILE A 227 -12.22 -14.05 7.83
C ILE A 227 -10.70 -14.22 7.72
N CYS A 228 -10.17 -14.25 6.50
CA CYS A 228 -8.74 -14.35 6.25
C CYS A 228 -7.97 -13.16 6.84
N VAL A 229 -8.44 -11.92 6.61
CA VAL A 229 -7.83 -10.71 7.17
C VAL A 229 -7.86 -10.72 8.69
N LEU A 230 -8.98 -11.11 9.32
CA LEU A 230 -9.06 -11.26 10.77
C LEU A 230 -8.07 -12.31 11.31
N SER A 231 -7.90 -13.41 10.58
CA SER A 231 -6.92 -14.45 10.92
C SER A 231 -5.49 -13.92 10.83
N LEU A 232 -5.17 -13.16 9.78
CA LEU A 232 -3.88 -12.49 9.60
C LEU A 232 -3.60 -11.47 10.73
N VAL A 233 -4.60 -10.67 11.12
CA VAL A 233 -4.50 -9.74 12.25
C VAL A 233 -4.10 -10.48 13.53
N LEU A 234 -4.78 -11.58 13.84
CA LEU A 234 -4.48 -12.40 15.02
C LEU A 234 -3.08 -13.02 14.94
N GLU A 235 -2.71 -13.59 13.79
CA GLU A 235 -1.40 -14.18 13.57
C GLU A 235 -0.28 -13.14 13.79
N VAL A 236 -0.34 -12.04 13.06
CA VAL A 236 0.73 -11.04 12.98
C VAL A 236 0.85 -10.23 14.27
N PHE A 237 -0.26 -9.70 14.78
CA PHE A 237 -0.22 -8.79 15.92
C PHE A 237 -0.16 -9.50 17.28
N SER A 238 -0.31 -10.83 17.32
CA SER A 238 0.05 -11.59 18.53
C SER A 238 1.56 -11.53 18.82
N GLN A 239 2.41 -11.47 17.79
CA GLN A 239 3.86 -11.39 17.92
C GLN A 239 4.52 -10.53 16.81
N PRO A 240 4.26 -9.21 16.75
CA PRO A 240 4.59 -8.37 15.59
C PRO A 240 6.10 -8.24 15.31
N PHE A 241 6.95 -8.54 16.30
CA PHE A 241 8.40 -8.42 16.19
C PHE A 241 9.13 -9.77 16.20
N VAL A 242 8.42 -10.90 16.08
CA VAL A 242 9.06 -12.23 16.22
C VAL A 242 10.10 -12.49 15.14
N THR A 243 9.79 -12.18 13.89
CA THR A 243 10.70 -12.35 12.74
C THR A 243 11.88 -11.40 12.83
N LEU A 244 11.64 -10.13 13.17
CA LEU A 244 12.70 -9.14 13.42
C LEU A 244 13.64 -9.58 14.57
N LYS A 245 13.10 -10.06 15.69
CA LYS A 245 13.90 -10.56 16.82
C LYS A 245 14.76 -11.75 16.42
N LYS A 246 14.25 -12.66 15.58
CA LYS A 246 15.03 -13.78 15.04
C LYS A 246 16.16 -13.28 14.15
N LEU A 247 15.87 -12.36 13.22
CA LEU A 247 16.86 -11.77 12.34
C LEU A 247 17.98 -11.06 13.12
N VAL A 248 17.62 -10.22 14.10
CA VAL A 248 18.59 -9.54 14.97
C VAL A 248 19.46 -10.54 15.74
N ARG A 249 18.86 -11.59 16.32
CA ARG A 249 19.61 -12.63 17.03
C ARG A 249 20.63 -13.32 16.15
N MET A 250 20.26 -13.67 14.91
CA MET A 250 21.18 -14.27 13.94
C MET A 250 22.30 -13.31 13.54
N CYS A 251 21.99 -12.02 13.42
CA CYS A 251 23.02 -10.99 13.20
C CYS A 251 24.00 -10.86 14.37
N THR A 252 23.54 -11.05 15.61
CA THR A 252 24.33 -10.86 16.84
C THR A 252 25.00 -12.14 17.38
N ASN A 253 24.84 -13.30 16.73
CA ASN A 253 25.47 -14.53 17.22
C ASN A 253 26.99 -14.56 16.92
N TYR A 254 27.74 -13.87 17.79
CA TYR A 254 29.04 -14.21 18.38
C TYR A 254 29.88 -15.35 17.73
N THR A 255 29.36 -16.55 17.84
CA THR A 255 30.16 -17.78 17.89
C THR A 255 30.61 -18.32 16.54
N SER A 256 30.18 -17.73 15.42
CA SER A 256 30.35 -18.30 14.08
C SER A 256 30.85 -17.32 13.02
N ILE A 257 31.47 -16.19 13.39
CA ILE A 257 31.92 -15.17 12.41
C ILE A 257 32.80 -15.77 11.31
N GLU A 258 33.65 -16.74 11.66
CA GLU A 258 34.56 -17.42 10.72
C GLU A 258 33.86 -18.43 9.80
N THR A 259 32.67 -18.93 10.17
CA THR A 259 31.90 -19.90 9.38
C THR A 259 30.66 -19.29 8.75
N ARG A 260 30.45 -17.97 8.90
CA ARG A 260 29.26 -17.27 8.45
C ARG A 260 29.29 -17.08 6.95
N MET A 261 28.24 -17.54 6.28
CA MET A 261 28.03 -17.32 4.85
C MET A 261 26.97 -16.23 4.65
N LYS A 262 26.93 -15.65 3.45
CA LYS A 262 25.95 -14.60 3.14
C LYS A 262 24.53 -15.16 3.19
N GLU A 263 24.40 -16.40 2.75
CA GLU A 263 23.17 -17.18 2.61
C GLU A 263 22.53 -17.53 3.97
N ASP A 264 23.28 -17.42 5.07
CA ASP A 264 22.76 -17.65 6.43
C ASP A 264 21.63 -16.69 6.82
N LEU A 265 21.50 -15.57 6.10
CA LEU A 265 20.45 -14.57 6.31
C LEU A 265 19.31 -14.66 5.30
N ASP A 266 19.37 -15.52 4.28
CA ASP A 266 18.34 -15.56 3.24
C ASP A 266 16.98 -15.97 3.82
N ASP A 267 16.87 -17.13 4.50
CA ASP A 267 15.59 -17.56 5.10
C ASP A 267 15.06 -16.58 6.17
N PRO A 268 15.87 -16.05 7.10
CA PRO A 268 15.38 -15.08 8.08
C PRO A 268 14.93 -13.75 7.46
N VAL A 269 15.58 -13.28 6.40
CA VAL A 269 15.18 -12.08 5.66
C VAL A 269 13.87 -12.35 4.92
N GLU A 270 13.76 -13.46 4.19
CA GLU A 270 12.54 -13.82 3.48
C GLU A 270 11.34 -13.93 4.44
N LYS A 271 11.51 -14.56 5.61
CA LYS A 271 10.47 -14.64 6.64
C LYS A 271 10.10 -13.28 7.23
N PHE A 272 11.07 -12.36 7.32
CA PHE A 272 10.79 -11.01 7.77
C PHE A 272 10.00 -10.24 6.73
N ASP A 273 10.40 -10.34 5.45
CA ASP A 273 9.72 -9.69 4.33
C ASP A 273 8.27 -10.21 4.19
N GLN A 274 8.06 -11.53 4.22
CA GLN A 274 6.72 -12.14 4.22
C GLN A 274 5.84 -11.62 5.37
N ASN A 275 6.41 -11.44 6.57
CA ASN A 275 5.67 -10.89 7.70
C ASN A 275 5.34 -9.40 7.53
N VAL A 276 6.23 -8.62 6.90
CA VAL A 276 5.98 -7.23 6.53
C VAL A 276 4.89 -7.13 5.46
N ASP A 277 4.89 -8.03 4.48
CA ASP A 277 3.84 -8.10 3.46
C ASP A 277 2.47 -8.36 4.08
N LYS A 278 2.38 -9.30 5.03
CA LYS A 278 1.13 -9.51 5.81
C LYS A 278 0.68 -8.24 6.52
N ILE A 279 1.59 -7.53 7.20
CA ILE A 279 1.28 -6.25 7.88
C ILE A 279 0.75 -5.23 6.87
N MET A 280 1.39 -5.13 5.70
CA MET A 280 0.99 -4.21 4.64
C MET A 280 -0.43 -4.53 4.16
N GLN A 281 -0.72 -5.79 3.84
CA GLN A 281 -2.04 -6.20 3.35
C GLN A 281 -3.15 -5.98 4.38
N ILE A 282 -2.88 -6.23 5.66
CA ILE A 282 -3.82 -5.90 6.75
C ILE A 282 -4.08 -4.39 6.78
N GLY A 283 -3.03 -3.57 6.75
CA GLY A 283 -3.16 -2.11 6.81
C GLY A 283 -3.92 -1.55 5.62
N LEU A 284 -3.58 -1.99 4.41
CA LEU A 284 -4.24 -1.63 3.16
C LEU A 284 -5.73 -2.00 3.18
N TYR A 285 -6.07 -3.22 3.58
CA TYR A 285 -7.45 -3.65 3.72
C TYR A 285 -8.23 -2.83 4.74
N ALA A 286 -7.62 -2.56 5.90
CA ALA A 286 -8.24 -1.78 6.96
C ALA A 286 -8.51 -0.33 6.55
N ILE A 287 -7.58 0.29 5.80
CA ILE A 287 -7.76 1.64 5.25
C ILE A 287 -8.96 1.66 4.29
N GLY A 288 -9.02 0.73 3.32
CA GLY A 288 -10.14 0.63 2.38
C GLY A 288 -11.48 0.36 3.07
N SER A 289 -11.47 -0.44 4.14
CA SER A 289 -12.71 -0.78 4.88
C SER A 289 -13.16 0.29 5.88
N SER A 290 -12.38 1.35 6.09
CA SER A 290 -12.66 2.36 7.11
C SER A 290 -13.50 3.52 6.55
N ASN A 291 -14.60 3.85 7.24
CA ASN A 291 -15.42 5.03 6.94
C ASN A 291 -14.83 6.34 7.51
N ASP A 292 -13.68 6.26 8.20
CA ASP A 292 -12.98 7.42 8.78
C ASP A 292 -12.23 8.16 7.66
N ILE A 293 -12.99 8.91 6.86
CA ILE A 293 -12.46 9.88 5.91
C ILE A 293 -12.15 11.16 6.71
N ASN A 294 -10.89 11.33 7.11
CA ASN A 294 -10.39 12.62 7.59
C ASN A 294 -10.38 13.68 6.47
#